data_AF-A0A3M9MFU8-F1
#
_entry.id   AF-A0A3M9MFU8-F1
#
_cell.length_a   1.000
_cell.length_b   1.000
_cell.length_c   1.000
_cell.angle_alpha   90.00
_cell.angle_beta   90.00
_cell.angle_gamma   90.00
#
_symmetry.space_group_name_H-M   'P 1'
#
loop_
_entity.id
_entity.type
_entity.pdbx_description
1 polymer ?
#
loop_
_entity_poly.entity_id
_entity_poly.type
_entity_poly.pdbx_seq_one_letter_code
_entity_poly.pdbx_strand_id
1 'polypeptide(L)'
;MSIKPQSTYFFTWILLLMLVVPIMGIGPVNRPAAITSKEIIDKMFVSIKQLRTVKFIMKNSERRENRNREGEQHIKINISPFWLYAYIAKPSKGVEALWRQGENNNNVLVHPNSFPYLSLNLDPNGSLVRSGSHHNLFAANPNYTADIIRDTYKKVGQEFSEIFKYEGDAKFDGKDCYRIVIDYTPYKLYNYRVKQGEDVFSIAQKLYLNEFKIKELNKLKDFTGLKAGQVLVLPNAYAKKTILLIDKKTYLPLVQVIYDELGFFERYEYHDLQVNPSFKKDEFSKDFPAYHF
;
A
#
# COMPACT_ATOMS: atom_id res chain seq x y z
N MET A 1 22.90 -63.99 75.04
CA MET A 1 21.67 -63.55 75.74
C MET A 1 21.13 -62.36 74.95
N SER A 2 20.12 -62.45 74.06
CA SER A 2 18.72 -62.89 74.27
C SER A 2 18.17 -62.28 75.57
N ILE A 3 17.22 -61.35 75.60
CA ILE A 3 15.84 -61.42 75.05
C ILE A 3 15.34 -59.99 74.65
N LYS A 4 14.52 -59.92 73.59
CA LYS A 4 13.82 -58.75 72.97
C LYS A 4 12.51 -58.36 73.76
N PRO A 5 11.51 -57.68 73.17
CA PRO A 5 11.34 -56.24 72.93
C PRO A 5 10.00 -55.69 73.51
N GLN A 6 9.73 -54.38 73.40
CA GLN A 6 8.35 -53.90 73.29
C GLN A 6 8.22 -52.93 72.12
N SER A 7 7.53 -53.39 71.09
CA SER A 7 7.09 -52.62 69.93
C SER A 7 5.73 -51.99 70.23
N THR A 8 5.63 -50.67 70.10
CA THR A 8 4.36 -49.96 69.97
C THR A 8 4.25 -49.46 68.53
N TYR A 9 3.66 -50.28 67.65
CA TYR A 9 3.23 -49.84 66.33
C TYR A 9 1.82 -49.26 66.46
N PHE A 10 1.73 -47.94 66.35
CA PHE A 10 0.49 -47.21 66.12
C PHE A 10 -0.04 -47.57 64.73
N PHE A 11 -1.13 -48.33 64.65
CA PHE A 11 -1.90 -48.52 63.42
C PHE A 11 -2.84 -47.32 63.22
N THR A 12 -2.39 -46.30 62.48
CA THR A 12 -3.30 -45.30 61.92
C THR A 12 -3.94 -45.88 60.67
N TRP A 13 -5.25 -46.14 60.74
CA TRP A 13 -6.09 -46.38 59.57
C TRP A 13 -6.18 -45.08 58.75
N ILE A 14 -5.37 -44.94 57.71
CA ILE A 14 -5.60 -43.93 56.68
C ILE A 14 -6.64 -44.52 55.71
N LEU A 15 -7.88 -44.09 55.88
CA LEU A 15 -8.94 -44.29 54.89
C LEU A 15 -8.54 -43.50 53.63
N LEU A 16 -8.08 -44.20 52.58
CA LEU A 16 -7.81 -43.61 51.28
C LEU A 16 -9.15 -43.42 50.56
N LEU A 17 -9.82 -42.30 50.82
CA LEU A 17 -10.94 -41.83 50.00
C LEU A 17 -10.39 -41.45 48.62
N MET A 18 -10.43 -42.37 47.67
CA MET A 18 -10.25 -42.06 46.26
C MET A 18 -11.42 -41.19 45.80
N LEU A 19 -11.25 -39.87 45.91
CA LEU A 19 -12.05 -38.91 45.17
C LEU A 19 -11.79 -39.15 43.68
N VAL A 20 -12.68 -39.91 43.05
CA VAL A 20 -12.82 -39.92 41.60
C VAL A 20 -13.33 -38.54 41.23
N VAL A 21 -12.41 -37.60 41.01
CA VAL A 21 -12.74 -36.34 40.37
C VAL A 21 -13.13 -36.70 38.94
N PRO A 22 -14.38 -36.48 38.50
CA PRO A 22 -14.70 -36.67 37.09
C PRO A 22 -13.83 -35.68 36.33
N ILE A 23 -12.91 -36.20 35.52
CA ILE A 23 -12.19 -35.42 34.54
C ILE A 23 -13.28 -34.92 33.59
N MET A 24 -13.79 -33.72 33.84
CA MET A 24 -14.57 -33.01 32.84
C MET A 24 -13.65 -32.88 31.64
N GLY A 25 -13.93 -33.67 30.61
CA GLY A 25 -13.20 -33.61 29.37
C GLY A 25 -13.20 -32.17 28.90
N ILE A 26 -12.02 -31.57 28.85
CA ILE A 26 -11.84 -30.28 28.21
C ILE A 26 -12.13 -30.57 26.74
N GLY A 27 -13.37 -30.32 26.31
CA GLY A 27 -13.73 -30.35 24.90
C GLY A 27 -12.75 -29.48 24.13
N PRO A 28 -12.49 -29.77 22.84
CA PRO A 28 -11.55 -28.98 22.06
C PRO A 28 -11.91 -27.51 22.19
N VAL A 29 -11.01 -26.73 22.80
CA VAL A 29 -11.15 -25.29 22.86
C VAL A 29 -11.17 -24.84 21.41
N ASN A 30 -12.33 -24.40 20.92
CA ASN A 30 -12.48 -23.77 19.61
C ASN A 30 -11.64 -22.48 19.63
N ARG A 31 -10.34 -22.61 19.35
CA ARG A 31 -9.49 -21.47 19.07
C ARG A 31 -10.03 -20.86 17.77
N PRO A 32 -10.35 -19.56 17.74
CA PRO A 32 -10.73 -18.93 16.48
C PRO A 32 -9.62 -19.20 15.45
N ALA A 33 -10.03 -19.57 14.23
CA ALA A 33 -9.10 -19.87 13.17
C ALA A 33 -8.15 -18.68 12.96
N ALA A 34 -6.86 -18.96 12.79
CA ALA A 34 -5.88 -17.92 12.50
C ALA A 34 -6.25 -17.21 11.19
N ILE A 35 -6.24 -15.87 11.22
CA ILE A 35 -6.54 -15.06 10.03
C ILE A 35 -5.55 -15.39 8.90
N THR A 36 -6.07 -15.56 7.68
CA THR A 36 -5.25 -15.91 6.51
C THR A 36 -4.81 -14.68 5.73
N SER A 37 -3.73 -14.78 4.94
CA SER A 37 -3.32 -13.71 4.02
C SER A 37 -4.43 -13.34 3.04
N LYS A 38 -5.19 -14.34 2.58
CA LYS A 38 -6.34 -14.13 1.69
C LYS A 38 -7.41 -13.27 2.35
N GLU A 39 -7.79 -13.61 3.58
CA GLU A 39 -8.79 -12.84 4.34
C GLU A 39 -8.32 -11.40 4.60
N ILE A 40 -7.04 -11.20 4.93
CA ILE A 40 -6.45 -9.86 5.13
C ILE A 40 -6.54 -9.03 3.84
N ILE A 41 -6.16 -9.61 2.69
CA ILE A 41 -6.17 -8.93 1.40
C ILE A 41 -7.61 -8.66 0.90
N ASP A 42 -8.53 -9.61 1.09
CA ASP A 42 -9.95 -9.42 0.75
C ASP A 42 -10.55 -8.27 1.57
N LYS A 43 -10.29 -8.23 2.88
CA LYS A 43 -10.71 -7.13 3.75
C LYS A 43 -10.07 -5.80 3.36
N MET A 44 -8.79 -5.79 2.96
CA MET A 44 -8.13 -4.60 2.43
C MET A 44 -8.86 -4.05 1.18
N PHE A 45 -9.23 -4.91 0.23
CA PHE A 45 -9.99 -4.48 -0.94
C PHE A 45 -11.36 -3.90 -0.57
N VAL A 46 -12.05 -4.50 0.40
CA VAL A 46 -13.34 -4.00 0.90
C VAL A 46 -13.16 -2.63 1.55
N SER A 47 -12.17 -2.46 2.43
CA SER A 47 -11.90 -1.20 3.13
C SER A 47 -11.56 -0.07 2.17
N ILE A 48 -10.70 -0.33 1.17
CA ILE A 48 -10.36 0.68 0.15
C ILE A 48 -11.60 1.09 -0.65
N LYS A 49 -12.45 0.13 -1.03
CA LYS A 49 -13.69 0.41 -1.78
C LYS A 49 -14.70 1.25 -0.99
N GLN A 50 -14.68 1.18 0.35
CA GLN A 50 -15.58 1.92 1.23
C GLN A 50 -15.12 3.36 1.52
N LEU A 51 -13.93 3.75 1.07
CA LEU A 51 -13.44 5.11 1.22
C LEU A 51 -14.31 6.09 0.40
N ARG A 52 -14.69 7.18 1.04
CA ARG A 52 -15.37 8.34 0.46
C ARG A 52 -14.45 9.54 0.45
N THR A 53 -13.76 9.75 1.57
CA THR A 53 -12.75 10.79 1.75
C THR A 53 -11.58 10.21 2.52
N VAL A 54 -10.39 10.76 2.32
CA VAL A 54 -9.20 10.36 3.06
C VAL A 54 -8.23 11.53 3.19
N LYS A 55 -7.54 11.61 4.34
CA LYS A 55 -6.45 12.55 4.59
C LYS A 55 -5.28 11.80 5.22
N PHE A 56 -4.05 12.10 4.79
CA PHE A 56 -2.83 11.51 5.34
C PHE A 56 -1.59 12.35 5.03
N ILE A 57 -0.50 12.05 5.71
CA ILE A 57 0.85 12.48 5.37
C ILE A 57 1.56 11.29 4.72
N MET A 58 1.92 11.41 3.44
CA MET A 58 2.70 10.42 2.73
C MET A 58 4.19 10.75 2.83
N LYS A 59 5.01 9.78 3.21
CA LYS A 59 6.48 9.82 3.04
C LYS A 59 6.89 8.75 2.05
N ASN A 60 7.79 9.08 1.14
CA ASN A 60 8.26 8.14 0.13
C ASN A 60 9.76 8.18 -0.05
N SER A 61 10.32 7.02 -0.42
CA SER A 61 11.71 6.83 -0.83
C SER A 61 11.69 6.08 -2.16
N GLU A 62 12.23 6.67 -3.21
CA GLU A 62 12.22 6.09 -4.56
C GLU A 62 13.66 5.94 -5.07
N ARG A 63 14.05 4.77 -5.56
CA ARG A 63 15.39 4.54 -6.13
C ARG A 63 15.62 5.41 -7.35
N ARG A 64 16.80 6.04 -7.45
CA ARG A 64 17.33 6.64 -8.68
C ARG A 64 18.73 6.10 -8.95
N GLU A 65 19.26 6.35 -10.14
CA GLU A 65 20.58 5.86 -10.60
C GLU A 65 21.68 5.98 -9.54
N ASN A 66 21.75 7.09 -8.81
CA ASN A 66 22.85 7.37 -7.86
C ASN A 66 22.43 7.47 -6.39
N ARG A 67 21.15 7.70 -6.08
CA ARG A 67 20.66 7.85 -4.71
C ARG A 67 19.15 7.66 -4.63
N ASN A 68 18.63 7.36 -3.45
CA ASN A 68 17.19 7.43 -3.23
C ASN A 68 16.73 8.89 -3.20
N ARG A 69 15.56 9.14 -3.78
CA ARG A 69 14.84 10.39 -3.65
C ARG A 69 13.81 10.24 -2.54
N GLU A 70 13.91 11.09 -1.53
CA GLU A 70 12.92 11.18 -0.47
C GLU A 70 11.88 12.26 -0.80
N GLY A 71 10.65 12.04 -0.36
CA GLY A 71 9.55 12.99 -0.47
C GLY A 71 8.62 12.93 0.74
N GLU A 72 7.88 14.01 0.93
CA GLU A 72 6.88 14.14 1.99
C GLU A 72 5.75 15.05 1.50
N GLN A 73 4.52 14.56 1.58
CA GLN A 73 3.34 15.20 1.00
C GLN A 73 2.16 15.09 1.95
N HIS A 74 1.38 16.16 2.12
CA HIS A 74 0.14 16.14 2.89
C HIS A 74 -1.01 16.09 1.90
N ILE A 75 -1.78 15.01 1.92
CA ILE A 75 -2.76 14.71 0.88
C ILE A 75 -4.16 14.66 1.49
N LYS A 76 -5.12 15.24 0.76
CA LYS A 76 -6.56 15.13 1.00
C LYS A 76 -7.23 14.69 -0.30
N ILE A 77 -8.13 13.73 -0.21
CA ILE A 77 -8.81 13.15 -1.36
C ILE A 77 -10.31 13.02 -1.08
N ASN A 78 -11.13 13.43 -2.04
CA ASN A 78 -12.48 12.92 -2.22
C ASN A 78 -12.42 11.81 -3.28
N ILE A 79 -12.96 10.63 -3.00
CA ILE A 79 -12.78 9.42 -3.84
C ILE A 79 -13.68 9.47 -5.07
N SER A 80 -14.93 9.91 -4.92
CA SER A 80 -15.90 9.98 -6.00
C SER A 80 -16.85 11.18 -5.79
N PRO A 81 -16.86 12.18 -6.71
CA PRO A 81 -15.91 12.37 -7.82
C PRO A 81 -14.46 12.48 -7.32
N PHE A 82 -13.46 12.09 -8.12
CA PHE A 82 -12.06 12.15 -7.65
C PHE A 82 -11.63 13.63 -7.56
N TRP A 83 -11.33 14.09 -6.36
CA TRP A 83 -10.74 15.42 -6.10
C TRP A 83 -9.54 15.24 -5.20
N LEU A 84 -8.48 16.00 -5.44
CA LEU A 84 -7.23 15.88 -4.73
C LEU A 84 -6.66 17.25 -4.42
N TYR A 85 -6.25 17.42 -3.16
CA TYR A 85 -5.34 18.47 -2.75
C TYR A 85 -4.06 17.82 -2.22
N ALA A 86 -2.91 18.35 -2.62
CA ALA A 86 -1.61 17.95 -2.11
C ALA A 86 -0.77 19.17 -1.77
N TYR A 87 -0.19 19.17 -0.58
CA TYR A 87 0.87 20.09 -0.16
C TYR A 87 2.20 19.32 -0.11
N ILE A 88 3.24 19.86 -0.74
CA ILE A 88 4.56 19.24 -0.78
C ILE A 88 5.39 19.80 0.38
N ALA A 89 5.77 18.94 1.32
CA ALA A 89 6.72 19.28 2.40
C ALA A 89 8.17 19.03 1.98
N LYS A 90 8.42 18.02 1.12
CA LYS A 90 9.72 17.71 0.51
C LYS A 90 9.57 17.15 -0.90
N PRO A 91 10.51 17.45 -1.83
CA PRO A 91 11.64 18.37 -1.67
C PRO A 91 11.27 19.84 -1.88
N SER A 92 10.17 20.10 -2.61
CA SER A 92 9.75 21.46 -2.99
C SER A 92 8.76 22.02 -1.96
N LYS A 93 9.27 22.37 -0.78
CA LYS A 93 8.44 22.82 0.34
C LYS A 93 7.52 23.98 -0.05
N GLY A 94 6.23 23.81 0.21
CA GLY A 94 5.22 24.84 -0.01
C GLY A 94 4.53 24.76 -1.36
N VAL A 95 4.96 23.88 -2.28
CA VAL A 95 4.19 23.65 -3.51
C VAL A 95 2.83 23.05 -3.14
N GLU A 96 1.77 23.60 -3.74
CA GLU A 96 0.42 23.07 -3.59
C GLU A 96 -0.13 22.65 -4.96
N ALA A 97 -0.93 21.58 -4.97
CA ALA A 97 -1.60 21.08 -6.15
C ALA A 97 -3.07 20.81 -5.82
N LEU A 98 -3.98 21.31 -6.66
CA LEU A 98 -5.42 21.09 -6.57
C LEU A 98 -5.93 20.55 -7.90
N TRP A 99 -6.62 19.41 -7.85
CA TRP A 99 -7.20 18.78 -9.02
C TRP A 99 -8.63 18.34 -8.74
N ARG A 100 -9.52 18.58 -9.71
CA ARG A 100 -10.91 18.13 -9.67
C ARG A 100 -11.28 17.46 -10.98
N GLN A 101 -11.83 16.26 -10.90
CA GLN A 101 -12.28 15.50 -12.06
C GLN A 101 -13.28 16.29 -12.91
N GLY A 102 -13.00 16.42 -14.19
CA GLY A 102 -13.88 17.07 -15.16
C GLY A 102 -13.85 18.61 -15.13
N GLU A 103 -13.02 19.22 -14.28
CA GLU A 103 -12.89 20.67 -14.17
C GLU A 103 -11.52 21.14 -14.68
N ASN A 104 -11.38 22.44 -14.93
CA ASN A 104 -10.11 23.05 -15.38
C ASN A 104 -9.48 22.37 -16.61
N ASN A 105 -10.29 21.90 -17.57
CA ASN A 105 -9.84 21.11 -18.71
C ASN A 105 -9.04 19.85 -18.31
N ASN A 106 -9.33 19.27 -17.15
CA ASN A 106 -8.60 18.20 -16.48
C ASN A 106 -7.15 18.52 -16.09
N ASN A 107 -6.74 19.79 -16.17
CA ASN A 107 -5.44 20.23 -15.67
C ASN A 107 -5.44 20.33 -14.15
N VAL A 108 -4.28 20.08 -13.55
CA VAL A 108 -4.02 20.36 -12.14
C VAL A 108 -3.64 21.83 -11.98
N LEU A 109 -4.23 22.51 -11.01
CA LEU A 109 -3.83 23.84 -10.59
C LEU A 109 -2.65 23.68 -9.61
N VAL A 110 -1.50 24.28 -9.94
CA VAL A 110 -0.28 24.18 -9.13
C VAL A 110 0.18 25.56 -8.69
N HIS A 111 0.32 25.75 -7.38
CA HIS A 111 0.98 26.91 -6.81
C HIS A 111 2.44 26.54 -6.47
N PRO A 112 3.45 27.11 -7.15
CA PRO A 112 4.83 26.67 -6.99
C PRO A 112 5.52 27.21 -5.73
N ASN A 113 4.89 28.14 -4.99
CA ASN A 113 5.48 28.83 -3.84
C ASN A 113 6.84 29.49 -4.17
N SER A 114 6.95 30.08 -5.36
CA SER A 114 8.14 30.79 -5.83
C SER A 114 7.74 31.92 -6.79
N PHE A 115 8.57 32.97 -6.87
CA PHE A 115 8.32 34.12 -7.76
C PHE A 115 8.16 33.64 -9.22
N PRO A 116 7.08 34.04 -9.94
CA PRO A 116 6.23 35.21 -9.69
C PRO A 116 4.98 34.98 -8.81
N TYR A 117 4.95 33.94 -7.96
CA TYR A 117 3.87 33.62 -7.02
C TYR A 117 2.49 33.50 -7.68
N LEU A 118 2.47 32.95 -8.90
CA LEU A 118 1.24 32.71 -9.66
C LEU A 118 0.97 31.21 -9.77
N SER A 119 -0.31 30.86 -9.75
CA SER A 119 -0.76 29.49 -9.95
C SER A 119 -0.82 29.13 -11.43
N LEU A 120 -0.43 27.90 -11.76
CA LEU A 120 -0.29 27.39 -13.12
C LEU A 120 -1.28 26.25 -13.37
N ASN A 121 -1.92 26.24 -14.54
CA ASN A 121 -2.71 25.10 -15.00
C ASN A 121 -1.80 24.16 -15.80
N LEU A 122 -1.49 23.00 -15.23
CA LEU A 122 -0.55 22.04 -15.80
C LEU A 122 -1.22 20.72 -16.13
N ASP A 123 -0.71 20.04 -17.16
CA ASP A 123 -1.10 18.65 -17.45
C ASP A 123 -0.65 17.74 -16.27
N PRO A 124 -1.56 17.01 -15.62
CA PRO A 124 -1.22 16.11 -14.51
C PRO A 124 -0.29 14.95 -14.89
N ASN A 125 -0.21 14.60 -16.18
CA ASN A 125 0.73 13.62 -16.71
C ASN A 125 2.06 14.25 -17.17
N GLY A 126 2.14 15.58 -17.19
CA GLY A 126 3.31 16.34 -17.61
C GLY A 126 4.51 16.16 -16.67
N SER A 127 5.72 16.30 -17.24
CA SER A 127 6.98 16.16 -16.51
C SER A 127 7.15 17.18 -15.38
N LEU A 128 6.54 18.36 -15.48
CA LEU A 128 6.57 19.39 -14.43
C LEU A 128 5.84 18.94 -13.17
N VAL A 129 4.63 18.37 -13.31
CA VAL A 129 3.82 17.89 -12.17
C VAL A 129 4.45 16.64 -11.57
N ARG A 130 4.82 15.68 -12.41
CA ARG A 130 5.51 14.46 -11.95
C ARG A 130 6.86 14.79 -11.31
N SER A 131 7.54 15.82 -11.79
CA SER A 131 8.85 16.28 -11.34
C SER A 131 9.86 15.14 -11.18
N GLY A 132 9.77 14.13 -12.06
CA GLY A 132 10.60 12.92 -12.04
C GLY A 132 10.24 11.87 -10.97
N SER A 133 9.11 11.95 -10.25
CA SER A 133 8.59 10.85 -9.38
C SER A 133 8.21 9.61 -10.22
N HIS A 134 8.20 8.44 -9.57
CA HIS A 134 7.74 7.19 -10.17
C HIS A 134 6.27 7.23 -10.62
N HIS A 135 5.44 8.05 -9.97
CA HIS A 135 4.00 8.13 -10.23
C HIS A 135 3.54 9.51 -10.63
N ASN A 136 2.38 9.58 -11.31
CA ASN A 136 1.62 10.82 -11.49
C ASN A 136 0.67 11.04 -10.30
N LEU A 137 -0.05 12.16 -10.36
CA LEU A 137 -1.02 12.58 -9.35
C LEU A 137 -2.10 11.52 -9.05
N PHE A 138 -2.50 10.75 -10.07
CA PHE A 138 -3.63 9.83 -9.98
C PHE A 138 -3.33 8.59 -9.13
N ALA A 139 -2.06 8.20 -9.02
CA ALA A 139 -1.63 7.08 -8.19
C ALA A 139 -1.89 7.30 -6.68
N ALA A 140 -2.12 8.55 -6.25
CA ALA A 140 -2.49 8.86 -4.87
C ALA A 140 -3.89 8.35 -4.50
N ASN A 141 -4.75 8.03 -5.48
CA ASN A 141 -6.04 7.40 -5.21
C ASN A 141 -5.82 5.97 -4.67
N PRO A 142 -6.29 5.62 -3.46
CA PRO A 142 -6.06 4.29 -2.88
C PRO A 142 -6.54 3.11 -3.75
N ASN A 143 -7.50 3.35 -4.66
CA ASN A 143 -7.92 2.33 -5.62
C ASN A 143 -6.79 1.89 -6.57
N TYR A 144 -5.83 2.77 -6.89
CA TYR A 144 -4.67 2.43 -7.70
C TYR A 144 -3.88 1.26 -7.10
N THR A 145 -3.52 1.34 -5.81
CA THR A 145 -2.87 0.23 -5.10
C THR A 145 -3.75 -1.01 -5.09
N ALA A 146 -5.05 -0.87 -4.80
CA ALA A 146 -5.97 -2.01 -4.78
C ALA A 146 -6.03 -2.72 -6.14
N ASP A 147 -6.03 -1.98 -7.23
CA ASP A 147 -6.11 -2.51 -8.60
C ASP A 147 -4.84 -3.28 -8.98
N ILE A 148 -3.65 -2.74 -8.65
CA ILE A 148 -2.36 -3.43 -8.85
C ILE A 148 -2.31 -4.76 -8.09
N ILE A 149 -2.67 -4.73 -6.80
CA ILE A 149 -2.64 -5.95 -5.97
C ILE A 149 -3.70 -6.94 -6.46
N ARG A 150 -4.87 -6.45 -6.92
CA ARG A 150 -5.94 -7.29 -7.45
C ARG A 150 -5.60 -7.95 -8.78
N ASP A 151 -4.84 -7.28 -9.64
CA ASP A 151 -4.31 -7.88 -10.87
C ASP A 151 -3.43 -9.09 -10.53
N THR A 152 -2.49 -8.93 -9.60
CA THR A 152 -1.64 -10.03 -9.12
C THR A 152 -2.47 -11.14 -8.48
N TYR A 153 -3.41 -10.77 -7.59
CA TYR A 153 -4.33 -11.69 -6.94
C TYR A 153 -5.09 -12.57 -7.95
N LYS A 154 -5.56 -11.98 -9.07
CA LYS A 154 -6.28 -12.70 -10.12
C LYS A 154 -5.37 -13.63 -10.94
N LYS A 155 -4.15 -13.17 -11.25
CA LYS A 155 -3.18 -13.93 -12.05
C LYS A 155 -2.72 -15.22 -11.36
N VAL A 156 -2.54 -15.19 -10.04
CA VAL A 156 -1.97 -16.34 -9.30
C VAL A 156 -2.96 -17.46 -9.06
N GLY A 157 -4.27 -17.18 -9.00
CA GLY A 157 -5.31 -18.21 -8.90
C GLY A 157 -5.05 -19.21 -7.74
N GLN A 158 -4.82 -20.47 -8.10
CA GLN A 158 -4.58 -21.56 -7.13
C GLN A 158 -3.23 -21.42 -6.39
N GLU A 159 -2.26 -20.70 -6.95
CA GLU A 159 -0.94 -20.45 -6.36
C GLU A 159 -0.96 -19.30 -5.33
N PHE A 160 -2.15 -18.78 -4.98
CA PHE A 160 -2.29 -17.61 -4.10
C PHE A 160 -1.48 -17.72 -2.81
N SER A 161 -1.55 -18.86 -2.11
CA SER A 161 -0.84 -19.06 -0.83
C SER A 161 0.68 -19.12 -0.95
N GLU A 162 1.20 -19.43 -2.14
CA GLU A 162 2.64 -19.46 -2.40
C GLU A 162 3.19 -18.04 -2.66
N ILE A 163 2.35 -17.16 -3.19
CA ILE A 163 2.72 -15.79 -3.56
C ILE A 163 2.38 -14.80 -2.44
N PHE A 164 1.20 -14.89 -1.83
CA PHE A 164 0.69 -14.00 -0.79
C PHE A 164 0.86 -14.64 0.59
N LYS A 165 1.91 -14.23 1.30
CA LYS A 165 2.30 -14.77 2.60
C LYS A 165 2.00 -13.78 3.71
N TYR A 166 1.33 -14.26 4.74
CA TYR A 166 1.26 -13.56 6.02
C TYR A 166 2.48 -13.94 6.84
N GLU A 167 3.42 -13.00 7.02
CA GLU A 167 4.69 -13.22 7.74
C GLU A 167 4.60 -12.81 9.22
N GLY A 168 3.39 -12.73 9.77
CA GLY A 168 3.15 -12.35 11.16
C GLY A 168 2.85 -10.86 11.34
N ASP A 169 2.84 -10.46 12.60
CA ASP A 169 2.49 -9.11 13.01
C ASP A 169 3.68 -8.15 12.93
N ALA A 170 3.38 -6.89 12.67
CA ALA A 170 4.34 -5.80 12.72
C ALA A 170 3.73 -4.60 13.45
N LYS A 171 4.56 -3.60 13.75
CA LYS A 171 4.12 -2.30 14.23
C LYS A 171 4.61 -1.20 13.31
N PHE A 172 3.77 -0.22 13.06
CA PHE A 172 4.13 0.99 12.33
C PHE A 172 3.38 2.17 12.94
N ASP A 173 4.12 3.24 13.27
CA ASP A 173 3.54 4.46 13.86
C ASP A 173 2.59 4.19 15.05
N GLY A 174 3.02 3.29 15.95
CA GLY A 174 2.24 2.85 17.11
C GLY A 174 1.03 1.95 16.81
N LYS A 175 0.73 1.64 15.55
CA LYS A 175 -0.39 0.79 15.12
C LYS A 175 0.05 -0.65 14.89
N ASP A 176 -0.77 -1.60 15.34
CA ASP A 176 -0.57 -3.01 15.03
C ASP A 176 -0.98 -3.29 13.59
N CYS A 177 -0.10 -3.95 12.84
CA CYS A 177 -0.27 -4.24 11.42
C CYS A 177 -0.10 -5.72 11.14
N TYR A 178 -0.79 -6.23 10.13
CA TYR A 178 -0.43 -7.47 9.46
C TYR A 178 0.71 -7.20 8.47
N ARG A 179 1.74 -8.04 8.50
CA ARG A 179 2.80 -8.02 7.49
C ARG A 179 2.48 -9.02 6.38
N ILE A 180 2.09 -8.50 5.22
CA ILE A 180 1.90 -9.31 4.02
C ILE A 180 3.11 -9.16 3.09
N VAL A 181 3.61 -10.29 2.61
CA VAL A 181 4.62 -10.36 1.56
C VAL A 181 3.99 -10.99 0.33
N ILE A 182 4.11 -10.29 -0.79
CA ILE A 182 3.69 -10.73 -2.11
C ILE A 182 4.98 -10.97 -2.89
N ASP A 183 5.40 -12.22 -3.01
CA ASP A 183 6.63 -12.60 -3.72
C ASP A 183 6.26 -13.26 -5.05
N TYR A 184 6.22 -12.47 -6.12
CA TYR A 184 5.75 -12.90 -7.44
C TYR A 184 6.85 -13.66 -8.17
N THR A 185 7.02 -14.94 -7.81
CA THR A 185 8.02 -15.83 -8.40
C THR A 185 7.94 -15.99 -9.93
N PRO A 186 6.78 -15.86 -10.61
CA PRO A 186 6.70 -15.89 -12.07
C PRO A 186 7.14 -14.59 -12.77
N TYR A 187 7.74 -13.63 -12.04
CA TYR A 187 8.18 -12.35 -12.60
C TYR A 187 9.16 -12.55 -13.76
N LYS A 188 8.84 -11.95 -14.91
CA LYS A 188 9.68 -11.96 -16.11
C LYS A 188 9.45 -10.72 -16.96
N LEU A 189 10.46 -10.40 -17.76
CA LEU A 189 10.38 -9.39 -18.79
C LEU A 189 9.92 -10.03 -20.11
N TYR A 190 9.15 -9.29 -20.90
CA TYR A 190 8.69 -9.73 -22.21
C TYR A 190 8.59 -8.57 -23.19
N ASN A 191 8.61 -8.89 -24.50
CA ASN A 191 8.46 -7.91 -25.56
C ASN A 191 6.97 -7.59 -25.79
N TYR A 192 6.62 -6.32 -25.78
CA TYR A 192 5.30 -5.79 -26.06
C TYR A 192 5.34 -4.90 -27.30
N ARG A 193 4.43 -5.14 -28.24
CA ARG A 193 4.28 -4.30 -29.44
C ARG A 193 3.24 -3.22 -29.18
N VAL A 194 3.68 -1.97 -29.19
CA VAL A 194 2.85 -0.77 -28.98
C VAL A 194 1.73 -0.73 -30.02
N LYS A 195 0.48 -0.59 -29.57
CA LYS A 195 -0.69 -0.45 -30.44
C LYS A 195 -0.90 1.01 -30.84
N GLN A 196 -1.73 1.24 -31.85
CA GLN A 196 -2.06 2.59 -32.29
C GLN A 196 -2.71 3.40 -31.16
N GLY A 197 -2.18 4.60 -30.90
CA GLY A 197 -2.67 5.50 -29.86
C GLY A 197 -2.22 5.17 -28.43
N GLU A 198 -1.45 4.10 -28.22
CA GLU A 198 -0.88 3.79 -26.90
C GLU A 198 0.34 4.66 -26.59
N ASP A 199 0.44 5.08 -25.34
CA ASP A 199 1.59 5.70 -24.69
C ASP A 199 1.97 4.91 -23.41
N VAL A 200 2.99 5.35 -22.66
CA VAL A 200 3.41 4.61 -21.46
C VAL A 200 2.29 4.60 -20.40
N PHE A 201 1.54 5.71 -20.25
CA PHE A 201 0.45 5.84 -19.28
C PHE A 201 -0.67 4.84 -19.54
N SER A 202 -1.20 4.82 -20.77
CA SER A 202 -2.29 3.93 -21.18
C SER A 202 -1.89 2.46 -21.14
N ILE A 203 -0.64 2.12 -21.52
CA ILE A 203 -0.12 0.75 -21.40
C ILE A 203 -0.05 0.34 -19.93
N ALA A 204 0.55 1.17 -19.08
CA ALA A 204 0.72 0.89 -17.66
C ALA A 204 -0.61 0.76 -16.94
N GLN A 205 -1.56 1.66 -17.18
CA GLN A 205 -2.90 1.61 -16.61
C GLN A 205 -3.63 0.34 -17.01
N LYS A 206 -3.59 -0.01 -18.30
CA LYS A 206 -4.25 -1.20 -18.85
C LYS A 206 -3.68 -2.51 -18.31
N LEU A 207 -2.38 -2.54 -18.04
CA LEU A 207 -1.66 -3.76 -17.63
C LEU A 207 -1.30 -3.77 -16.13
N TYR A 208 -1.72 -2.75 -15.37
CA TYR A 208 -1.40 -2.55 -13.95
C TYR A 208 0.11 -2.58 -13.66
N LEU A 209 0.89 -1.88 -14.48
CA LEU A 209 2.36 -1.81 -14.38
C LEU A 209 2.83 -0.45 -13.87
N ASN A 210 4.06 -0.39 -13.36
CA ASN A 210 4.70 0.86 -13.00
C ASN A 210 5.25 1.56 -14.26
N GLU A 211 4.75 2.76 -14.55
CA GLU A 211 5.14 3.55 -15.72
C GLU A 211 6.63 3.92 -15.73
N PHE A 212 7.19 4.25 -14.57
CA PHE A 212 8.61 4.60 -14.44
C PHE A 212 9.49 3.38 -14.73
N LYS A 213 9.08 2.19 -14.30
CA LYS A 213 9.76 0.95 -14.63
C LYS A 213 9.79 0.70 -16.13
N ILE A 214 8.67 0.94 -16.83
CA ILE A 214 8.61 0.84 -18.30
C ILE A 214 9.59 1.84 -18.94
N LYS A 215 9.61 3.09 -18.47
CA LYS A 215 10.54 4.13 -18.93
C LYS A 215 11.99 3.72 -18.72
N GLU A 216 12.36 3.19 -17.55
CA GLU A 216 13.72 2.74 -17.23
C GLU A 216 14.16 1.59 -18.13
N LEU A 217 13.35 0.51 -18.23
CA LEU A 217 13.68 -0.67 -19.04
C LEU A 217 13.93 -0.34 -20.50
N ASN A 218 13.25 0.70 -21.02
CA ASN A 218 13.30 1.10 -22.42
C ASN A 218 14.12 2.37 -22.67
N LYS A 219 14.79 2.90 -21.64
CA LYS A 219 15.60 4.14 -21.70
C LYS A 219 14.85 5.31 -22.35
N LEU A 220 13.55 5.42 -22.08
CA LEU A 220 12.71 6.46 -22.67
C LEU A 220 13.03 7.82 -22.04
N LYS A 221 13.06 8.87 -22.87
CA LYS A 221 13.23 10.25 -22.41
C LYS A 221 11.96 10.73 -21.70
N ASP A 222 10.81 10.50 -22.34
CA ASP A 222 9.48 10.91 -21.87
C ASP A 222 8.52 9.71 -21.81
N PHE A 223 7.37 9.90 -21.18
CA PHE A 223 6.30 8.90 -21.07
C PHE A 223 5.35 8.90 -22.29
N THR A 224 5.43 9.94 -23.12
CA THR A 224 4.62 10.14 -24.33
C THR A 224 5.45 9.90 -25.59
N GLY A 225 4.79 9.89 -26.76
CA GLY A 225 5.48 9.87 -28.05
C GLY A 225 5.93 8.48 -28.52
N LEU A 226 5.34 7.42 -27.95
CA LEU A 226 5.52 6.07 -28.49
C LEU A 226 4.94 5.98 -29.90
N LYS A 227 5.56 5.15 -30.75
CA LYS A 227 5.08 4.88 -32.11
C LYS A 227 4.39 3.53 -32.18
N ALA A 228 3.28 3.45 -32.89
CA ALA A 228 2.63 2.17 -33.19
C ALA A 228 3.64 1.20 -33.83
N GLY A 229 3.64 -0.05 -33.40
CA GLY A 229 4.58 -1.08 -33.85
C GLY A 229 5.95 -1.07 -33.16
N GLN A 230 6.29 -0.03 -32.40
CA GLN A 230 7.48 -0.01 -31.53
C GLN A 230 7.42 -1.20 -30.56
N VAL A 231 8.57 -1.83 -30.32
CA VAL A 231 8.68 -2.93 -29.35
C VAL A 231 9.28 -2.39 -28.07
N LEU A 232 8.58 -2.58 -26.96
CA LEU A 232 9.03 -2.27 -25.60
C LEU A 232 9.31 -3.55 -24.83
N VAL A 233 10.21 -3.49 -23.87
CA VAL A 233 10.38 -4.51 -22.83
C VAL A 233 9.54 -4.13 -21.62
N LEU A 234 8.60 -4.98 -21.23
CA LEU A 234 7.71 -4.77 -20.08
C LEU A 234 7.87 -5.89 -19.04
N PRO A 235 7.69 -5.61 -17.74
CA PRO A 235 7.49 -6.65 -16.75
C PRO A 235 6.06 -7.22 -16.84
N ASN A 236 5.86 -8.48 -16.48
CA ASN A 236 4.53 -9.13 -16.47
C ASN A 236 3.71 -8.85 -15.19
N ALA A 237 4.30 -8.17 -14.21
CA ALA A 237 3.66 -7.71 -12.99
C ALA A 237 4.27 -6.38 -12.53
N TYR A 238 3.55 -5.64 -11.70
CA TYR A 238 4.00 -4.35 -11.15
C TYR A 238 5.35 -4.44 -10.43
N ALA A 239 5.59 -5.54 -9.71
CA ALA A 239 6.78 -5.76 -8.91
C ALA A 239 7.14 -7.24 -8.86
N LYS A 240 8.42 -7.51 -8.56
CA LYS A 240 8.88 -8.86 -8.23
C LYS A 240 8.49 -9.23 -6.81
N LYS A 241 8.65 -8.29 -5.86
CA LYS A 241 8.23 -8.48 -4.47
C LYS A 241 7.61 -7.20 -3.92
N THR A 242 6.48 -7.33 -3.24
CA THR A 242 5.81 -6.26 -2.51
C THR A 242 5.67 -6.65 -1.05
N ILE A 243 5.95 -5.72 -0.16
CA ILE A 243 5.67 -5.82 1.27
C ILE A 243 4.57 -4.81 1.59
N LEU A 244 3.51 -5.28 2.25
CA LEU A 244 2.45 -4.43 2.78
C LEU A 244 2.43 -4.55 4.30
N LEU A 245 2.37 -3.41 4.99
CA LEU A 245 1.91 -3.36 6.37
C LEU A 245 0.48 -2.85 6.37
N ILE A 246 -0.46 -3.71 6.74
CA ILE A 246 -1.90 -3.45 6.70
C ILE A 246 -2.39 -3.26 8.13
N ASP A 247 -2.97 -2.10 8.43
CA ASP A 247 -3.50 -1.79 9.76
C ASP A 247 -4.55 -2.82 10.19
N LYS A 248 -4.41 -3.42 11.36
CA LYS A 248 -5.36 -4.42 11.87
C LYS A 248 -6.75 -3.83 12.13
N LYS A 249 -6.84 -2.52 12.41
CA LYS A 249 -8.12 -1.87 12.72
C LYS A 249 -8.90 -1.52 11.46
N THR A 250 -8.25 -0.89 10.49
CA THR A 250 -8.92 -0.38 9.28
C THR A 250 -8.78 -1.28 8.05
N TYR A 251 -7.85 -2.24 8.07
CA TYR A 251 -7.40 -3.03 6.92
C TYR A 251 -6.87 -2.18 5.75
N LEU A 252 -6.47 -0.93 5.99
CA LEU A 252 -5.83 -0.10 4.97
C LEU A 252 -4.31 -0.29 5.01
N PRO A 253 -3.63 -0.27 3.84
CA PRO A 253 -2.17 -0.33 3.79
C PRO A 253 -1.57 0.97 4.35
N LEU A 254 -0.70 0.86 5.34
CA LEU A 254 0.05 1.98 5.93
C LEU A 254 1.50 2.04 5.43
N VAL A 255 2.05 0.92 4.99
CA VAL A 255 3.38 0.89 4.35
C VAL A 255 3.33 -0.02 3.15
N GLN A 256 3.97 0.41 2.07
CA GLN A 256 4.21 -0.36 0.86
C GLN A 256 5.70 -0.30 0.56
N VAL A 257 6.36 -1.46 0.42
CA VAL A 257 7.76 -1.53 -0.04
C VAL A 257 7.83 -2.43 -1.25
N ILE A 258 8.38 -1.92 -2.33
CA ILE A 258 8.39 -2.55 -3.64
C ILE A 258 9.82 -2.85 -4.03
N TYR A 259 10.03 -4.06 -4.52
CA TYR A 259 11.30 -4.57 -5.02
C TYR A 259 11.12 -5.08 -6.45
N ASP A 260 12.11 -4.79 -7.27
CA ASP A 260 12.24 -5.32 -8.62
C ASP A 260 13.48 -6.22 -8.73
N GLU A 261 13.92 -6.51 -9.95
CA GLU A 261 15.09 -7.37 -10.17
C GLU A 261 16.43 -6.77 -9.70
N LEU A 262 16.49 -5.46 -9.48
CA LEU A 262 17.68 -4.75 -8.98
C LEU A 262 17.66 -4.55 -7.46
N GLY A 263 16.61 -5.01 -6.78
CA GLY A 263 16.43 -4.87 -5.34
C GLY A 263 15.39 -3.80 -4.99
N PHE A 264 15.65 -3.01 -3.95
CA PHE A 264 14.73 -1.97 -3.48
C PHE A 264 14.39 -1.00 -4.61
N PHE A 265 13.10 -0.80 -4.91
CA PHE A 265 12.64 0.10 -5.96
C PHE A 265 11.99 1.34 -5.38
N GLU A 266 11.02 1.17 -4.47
CA GLU A 266 10.33 2.29 -3.83
C GLU A 266 9.68 1.88 -2.51
N ARG A 267 9.42 2.87 -1.66
CA ARG A 267 8.67 2.73 -0.41
C ARG A 267 7.73 3.92 -0.24
N TYR A 268 6.51 3.63 0.20
CA TYR A 268 5.51 4.62 0.60
C TYR A 268 5.01 4.31 2.00
N GLU A 269 4.90 5.35 2.82
CA GLU A 269 4.43 5.30 4.19
C GLU A 269 3.31 6.32 4.38
N TYR A 270 2.21 5.91 4.99
CA TYR A 270 1.02 6.72 5.22
C TYR A 270 0.86 6.97 6.72
N HIS A 271 1.25 8.17 7.13
CA HIS A 271 1.19 8.68 8.51
C HIS A 271 -0.09 9.51 8.70
N ASP A 272 -0.56 9.62 9.94
CA ASP A 272 -1.79 10.38 10.29
C ASP A 272 -2.99 10.07 9.36
N LEU A 273 -3.20 8.78 9.05
CA LEU A 273 -4.29 8.36 8.17
C LEU A 273 -5.64 8.57 8.86
N GLN A 274 -6.44 9.46 8.27
CA GLN A 274 -7.82 9.74 8.67
C GLN A 274 -8.77 9.17 7.61
N VAL A 275 -9.62 8.23 8.03
CA VAL A 275 -10.59 7.54 7.17
C VAL A 275 -11.91 8.27 7.20
N ASN A 276 -12.43 8.62 6.03
CA ASN A 276 -13.69 9.33 5.84
C ASN A 276 -13.85 10.62 6.69
N PRO A 277 -12.83 11.48 6.82
CA PRO A 277 -13.00 12.75 7.52
C PRO A 277 -14.01 13.64 6.78
N SER A 278 -14.69 14.50 7.53
CA SER A 278 -15.51 15.55 6.92
C SER A 278 -14.61 16.69 6.45
N PHE A 279 -14.79 17.10 5.20
CA PHE A 279 -14.18 18.30 4.63
C PHE A 279 -15.21 19.42 4.54
N LYS A 280 -14.76 20.68 4.58
CA LYS A 280 -15.65 21.81 4.30
C LYS A 280 -16.13 21.75 2.85
N LYS A 281 -17.32 22.27 2.58
CA LYS A 281 -17.96 22.21 1.25
C LYS A 281 -17.08 22.81 0.15
N ASP A 282 -16.31 23.83 0.48
CA ASP A 282 -15.42 24.60 -0.39
C ASP A 282 -13.94 24.19 -0.26
N GLU A 283 -13.62 23.14 0.51
CA GLU A 283 -12.23 22.77 0.82
C GLU A 283 -11.43 22.24 -0.38
N PHE A 284 -12.09 21.84 -1.45
CA PHE A 284 -11.44 21.55 -2.74
C PHE A 284 -11.68 22.72 -3.72
N SER A 285 -11.51 23.95 -3.26
CA SER A 285 -11.54 25.15 -4.09
C SER A 285 -10.20 25.87 -4.04
N LYS A 286 -9.86 26.57 -5.12
CA LYS A 286 -8.73 27.50 -5.14
C LYS A 286 -8.93 28.66 -4.16
N ASP A 287 -10.18 29.02 -3.89
CA ASP A 287 -10.55 30.13 -2.99
C ASP A 287 -10.60 29.70 -1.51
N PHE A 288 -10.25 28.44 -1.20
CA PHE A 288 -10.29 27.95 0.18
C PHE A 288 -9.20 28.66 1.01
N PRO A 289 -9.54 29.36 2.12
CA PRO A 289 -8.59 30.25 2.79
C PRO A 289 -7.31 29.62 3.34
N ALA A 290 -7.25 28.30 3.47
CA ALA A 290 -6.05 27.59 3.93
C ALA A 290 -5.05 27.27 2.81
N TYR A 291 -5.40 27.52 1.54
CA TYR A 291 -4.56 27.27 0.36
C TYR A 291 -4.09 28.59 -0.25
N HIS A 292 -2.99 28.57 -1.00
CA HIS A 292 -2.34 29.77 -1.54
C HIS A 292 -2.47 29.89 -3.07
N PHE A 293 -3.56 29.40 -3.64
CA PHE A 293 -3.77 29.41 -5.10
C PHE A 293 -4.11 30.79 -5.68
#